data_AF-A0A7K3QUY9-F1
#
_entry.id   AF-A0A7K3QUY9-F1
#
_cell.length_a   1.000
_cell.length_b   1.000
_cell.length_c   1.000
_cell.angle_alpha   90.00
_cell.angle_beta   90.00
_cell.angle_gamma   90.00
#
_symmetry.space_group_name_H-M   'P 1'
#
loop_
_entity.id
_entity.type
_entity.pdbx_description
1 polymer ?
#
loop_
_entity_poly.entity_id
_entity_poly.type
_entity_poly.pdbx_seq_one_letter_code
_entity_poly.pdbx_strand_id
1 'polypeptide(L)'
;LRAALRAHDGRGPDTALLSAAVERFGDPDRMPQAIGRDGNPARDAASFAPDVARLAAAGDSAASRIVRDAATALAEAMLAAARRIGGDTLSATITGGLTGLGEPLLAPLRSALDGSPRPLHLRAPLGVPLDGARLLSLDARTPLEPHVVRVRRPTPSPTPPVIPPAVA
;
A
#
# COMPACT_ATOMS: atom_id res chain seq x y z
N LEU A 1 -15.68 2.31 -7.22
CA LEU A 1 -15.86 2.52 -8.68
C LEU A 1 -16.81 1.51 -9.32
N ARG A 2 -16.50 0.20 -9.37
CA ARG A 2 -17.46 -0.78 -9.95
C ARG A 2 -18.86 -0.74 -9.30
N ALA A 3 -18.93 -0.62 -7.97
CA ALA A 3 -20.22 -0.50 -7.26
C ALA A 3 -21.00 0.77 -7.68
N ALA A 4 -20.31 1.91 -7.81
CA ALA A 4 -20.89 3.17 -8.29
C ALA A 4 -21.46 3.03 -9.71
N LEU A 5 -20.68 2.50 -10.65
CA LEU A 5 -21.12 2.30 -12.04
C LEU A 5 -22.29 1.31 -12.14
N ARG A 6 -22.30 0.25 -11.31
CA ARG A 6 -23.45 -0.66 -11.26
C ARG A 6 -24.72 0.01 -10.75
N ALA A 7 -24.62 0.92 -9.79
CA ALA A 7 -25.76 1.70 -9.32
C ALA A 7 -26.28 2.65 -10.41
N HIS A 8 -25.37 3.33 -11.11
CA HIS A 8 -25.70 4.17 -12.28
C HIS A 8 -26.47 3.39 -13.36
N ASP A 9 -25.99 2.20 -13.71
CA ASP A 9 -26.63 1.35 -14.71
C ASP A 9 -27.94 0.67 -14.23
N GLY A 10 -28.37 0.89 -12.97
CA GLY A 10 -29.51 0.19 -12.36
C GLY A 10 -29.28 -1.31 -12.10
N ARG A 11 -28.03 -1.77 -12.12
CA ARG A 11 -27.61 -3.18 -11.93
C ARG A 11 -27.11 -3.49 -10.52
N GLY A 12 -27.07 -2.50 -9.64
CA GLY A 12 -26.59 -2.60 -8.27
C GLY A 12 -27.52 -1.84 -7.33
N PRO A 13 -27.36 -2.02 -6.02
CA PRO A 13 -28.09 -1.24 -5.03
C PRO A 13 -27.68 0.23 -5.10
N ASP A 14 -28.59 1.11 -4.68
CA ASP A 14 -28.29 2.52 -4.47
C ASP A 14 -27.16 2.68 -3.45
N THR A 15 -26.24 3.61 -3.74
CA THR A 15 -25.08 3.87 -2.90
C THR A 15 -24.58 5.29 -3.09
N ALA A 16 -24.12 5.89 -1.99
CA ALA A 16 -23.46 7.19 -1.99
C ALA A 16 -22.12 7.17 -2.75
N LEU A 17 -21.58 5.98 -3.06
CA LEU A 17 -20.39 5.83 -3.89
C LEU A 17 -20.58 6.39 -5.30
N LEU A 18 -21.80 6.43 -5.84
CA LEU A 18 -22.05 7.02 -7.15
C LEU A 18 -21.80 8.52 -7.13
N SER A 19 -22.46 9.25 -6.23
CA SER A 19 -22.28 10.70 -6.11
C SER A 19 -20.82 11.08 -5.84
N ALA A 20 -20.14 10.36 -4.94
CA ALA A 20 -18.72 10.61 -4.66
C ALA A 20 -17.81 10.30 -5.88
N ALA A 21 -18.15 9.28 -6.68
CA ALA A 21 -17.40 8.98 -7.90
C ALA A 21 -17.63 10.07 -8.97
N VAL A 22 -18.85 10.60 -9.09
CA VAL A 22 -19.17 11.71 -10.00
C VAL A 22 -18.40 12.97 -9.63
N GLU A 23 -18.38 13.32 -8.34
CA GLU A 23 -17.64 14.48 -7.84
C GLU A 23 -16.14 14.39 -8.17
N ARG A 24 -15.57 13.19 -8.09
CA ARG A 24 -14.13 12.97 -8.23
C ARG A 24 -13.67 12.75 -9.67
N PHE A 25 -14.43 11.98 -10.45
CA PHE A 25 -14.02 11.52 -11.78
C PHE A 25 -14.94 12.02 -12.90
N GLY A 26 -15.99 12.77 -12.57
CA GLY A 26 -16.93 13.34 -13.53
C GLY A 26 -18.00 12.35 -13.99
N ASP A 27 -18.45 12.56 -15.22
CA ASP A 27 -19.55 11.81 -15.85
C ASP A 27 -19.35 10.28 -15.78
N PRO A 28 -20.29 9.53 -15.14
CA PRO A 28 -20.24 8.07 -15.05
C PRO A 28 -20.06 7.35 -16.38
N ASP A 29 -20.68 7.85 -17.46
CA ASP A 29 -20.63 7.22 -18.78
C ASP A 29 -19.23 7.35 -19.41
N ARG A 30 -18.46 8.35 -18.98
CA ARG A 30 -17.09 8.62 -19.45
C ARG A 30 -16.03 8.15 -18.46
N MET A 31 -16.43 7.77 -17.25
CA MET A 31 -15.52 7.43 -16.16
C MET A 31 -14.55 6.27 -16.49
N PRO A 32 -14.96 5.17 -17.18
CA PRO A 32 -14.02 4.12 -17.58
C PRO A 32 -12.91 4.61 -18.50
N GLN A 33 -13.16 5.65 -19.30
CA GLN A 33 -12.16 6.27 -20.19
C GLN A 33 -11.36 7.36 -19.47
N ALA A 34 -11.86 7.91 -18.37
CA ALA A 34 -11.19 8.92 -17.57
C ALA A 34 -10.15 8.30 -16.63
N ILE A 35 -10.49 7.15 -16.03
CA ILE A 35 -9.58 6.38 -15.18
C ILE A 35 -8.45 5.81 -16.02
N GLY A 36 -7.22 6.23 -15.74
CA GLY A 36 -6.03 5.76 -16.44
C GLY A 36 -5.59 6.60 -17.62
N ARG A 37 -6.22 7.76 -17.86
CA ARG A 37 -5.75 8.71 -18.90
C ARG A 37 -4.29 9.09 -18.72
N ASP A 38 -3.85 9.20 -17.47
CA ASP A 38 -2.46 9.55 -17.11
C ASP A 38 -1.53 8.31 -17.12
N GLY A 39 -1.97 7.20 -17.71
CA GLY A 39 -1.19 5.96 -17.82
C GLY A 39 -1.12 5.11 -16.56
N ASN A 40 -1.84 5.48 -15.49
CA ASN A 40 -1.86 4.73 -14.23
C ASN A 40 -3.28 4.54 -13.66
N PRO A 41 -4.10 3.65 -14.27
CA PRO A 41 -5.46 3.39 -13.81
C PRO A 41 -5.54 2.95 -12.34
N ALA A 42 -4.51 2.25 -11.85
CA ALA A 42 -4.44 1.78 -10.47
C ALA A 42 -4.31 2.94 -9.48
N ARG A 43 -3.47 3.93 -9.78
CA ARG A 43 -3.33 5.15 -8.96
C ARG A 43 -4.65 5.93 -8.91
N ASP A 44 -5.29 6.10 -10.06
CA ASP A 44 -6.53 6.86 -10.15
C ASP A 44 -7.64 6.19 -9.34
N ALA A 45 -7.78 4.87 -9.49
CA ALA A 45 -8.73 4.09 -8.70
C ALA A 45 -8.39 4.13 -7.20
N ALA A 46 -7.11 4.02 -6.83
CA ALA A 46 -6.67 4.06 -5.43
C ALA A 46 -6.95 5.42 -4.78
N SER A 47 -6.99 6.51 -5.56
CA SER A 47 -7.34 7.84 -5.05
C SER A 47 -8.75 7.91 -4.48
N PHE A 48 -9.64 6.97 -4.85
CA PHE A 48 -11.01 6.88 -4.32
C PHE A 48 -11.11 6.15 -2.98
N ALA A 49 -10.04 5.52 -2.49
CA ALA A 49 -10.07 4.76 -1.24
C ALA A 49 -10.50 5.59 -0.01
N PRO A 50 -10.07 6.86 0.17
CA PRO A 50 -10.54 7.70 1.28
C PRO A 50 -12.06 7.94 1.25
N ASP A 51 -12.65 8.14 0.08
CA ASP A 51 -14.10 8.31 -0.07
C ASP A 51 -14.86 7.05 0.31
N VAL A 52 -14.35 5.88 -0.09
CA VAL A 52 -14.93 4.59 0.31
C VAL A 52 -14.89 4.43 1.83
N ALA A 53 -13.76 4.73 2.48
CA ALA A 53 -13.64 4.62 3.94
C ALA A 53 -14.59 5.59 4.67
N ARG A 54 -14.67 6.84 4.21
CA ARG A 54 -15.59 7.85 4.76
C ARG A 54 -17.06 7.42 4.64
N LEU A 55 -17.46 6.93 3.47
CA LEU A 55 -18.84 6.48 3.23
C LEU A 55 -19.18 5.21 4.01
N ALA A 56 -18.22 4.29 4.17
CA ALA A 56 -18.37 3.14 5.05
C ALA A 56 -18.62 3.58 6.51
N ALA A 57 -17.84 4.55 7.01
CA ALA A 57 -18.03 5.11 8.34
C ALA A 57 -19.38 5.83 8.50
N ALA A 58 -19.93 6.38 7.42
CA ALA A 58 -21.26 6.98 7.37
C ALA A 58 -22.41 5.96 7.22
N GLY A 59 -22.10 4.66 7.17
CA GLY A 59 -23.09 3.58 7.11
C GLY A 59 -23.53 3.15 5.70
N ASP A 60 -22.85 3.61 4.64
CA ASP A 60 -23.12 3.11 3.28
C ASP A 60 -22.77 1.62 3.21
N SER A 61 -23.76 0.79 2.84
CA SER A 61 -23.63 -0.66 2.89
C SER A 61 -22.67 -1.23 1.83
N ALA A 62 -22.60 -0.61 0.65
CA ALA A 62 -21.71 -1.02 -0.42
C ALA A 62 -20.26 -0.65 -0.10
N ALA A 63 -20.03 0.55 0.43
CA ALA A 63 -18.73 1.01 0.90
C ALA A 63 -18.23 0.14 2.06
N SER A 64 -19.09 -0.11 3.07
CA SER A 64 -18.78 -0.98 4.21
C SER A 64 -18.39 -2.38 3.78
N ARG A 65 -19.07 -2.94 2.76
CA ARG A 65 -18.71 -4.23 2.18
C ARG A 65 -17.32 -4.19 1.54
N ILE A 66 -17.02 -3.17 0.73
CA ILE A 66 -15.70 -3.04 0.08
C ILE A 66 -14.58 -2.99 1.12
N VAL A 67 -14.76 -2.20 2.19
CA VAL A 67 -13.74 -2.08 3.25
C VAL A 67 -13.54 -3.39 3.99
N ARG A 68 -14.64 -4.08 4.34
CA ARG A 68 -14.57 -5.40 4.98
C ARG A 68 -13.90 -6.44 4.09
N ASP A 69 -14.27 -6.50 2.82
CA ASP A 69 -13.69 -7.46 1.86
C ASP A 69 -12.18 -7.20 1.68
N ALA A 70 -11.76 -5.93 1.64
CA ALA A 70 -10.35 -5.55 1.59
C ALA A 70 -9.58 -5.96 2.87
N ALA A 71 -10.17 -5.74 4.04
CA ALA A 71 -9.60 -6.15 5.31
C ALA A 71 -9.46 -7.69 5.42
N THR A 72 -10.49 -8.43 4.99
CA THR A 72 -10.45 -9.90 4.93
C THR A 72 -9.37 -10.39 3.99
N ALA A 73 -9.28 -9.86 2.78
CA ALA A 73 -8.24 -10.25 1.82
C ALA A 73 -6.82 -9.98 2.35
N LEU A 74 -6.63 -8.88 3.07
CA LEU A 74 -5.36 -8.58 3.73
C LEU A 74 -5.06 -9.58 4.87
N ALA A 75 -6.04 -9.88 5.72
CA ALA A 75 -5.91 -10.89 6.77
C ALA A 75 -5.55 -12.26 6.19
N GLU A 76 -6.22 -12.68 5.12
CA GLU A 76 -5.95 -13.94 4.42
C GLU A 76 -4.51 -14.01 3.91
N ALA A 77 -4.01 -12.94 3.29
CA ALA A 77 -2.62 -12.86 2.82
C ALA A 77 -1.62 -12.99 3.98
N MET A 78 -1.87 -12.29 5.08
CA MET A 78 -1.03 -12.34 6.28
C MET A 78 -1.02 -13.74 6.90
N LEU A 79 -2.18 -14.35 7.07
CA LEU A 79 -2.34 -15.70 7.62
C LEU A 79 -1.74 -16.77 6.69
N ALA A 80 -1.85 -16.60 5.38
CA ALA A 80 -1.22 -17.49 4.40
C ALA A 80 0.32 -17.45 4.51
N ALA A 81 0.90 -16.26 4.62
CA ALA A 81 2.33 -16.11 4.85
C ALA A 81 2.75 -16.74 6.19
N ALA A 82 1.99 -16.48 7.26
CA ALA A 82 2.24 -17.03 8.58
C ALA A 82 2.25 -18.58 8.60
N ARG A 83 1.31 -19.22 7.89
CA ARG A 83 1.27 -20.68 7.75
C ARG A 83 2.53 -21.25 7.08
N ARG A 84 3.09 -20.54 6.09
CA ARG A 84 4.30 -20.97 5.39
C ARG A 84 5.57 -20.77 6.22
N ILE A 85 5.64 -19.70 7.01
CA ILE A 85 6.76 -19.43 7.90
C ILE A 85 6.81 -20.45 9.05
N GLY A 86 5.65 -20.82 9.61
CA GLY A 86 5.57 -21.72 10.76
C GLY A 86 5.94 -21.03 12.09
N GLY A 87 6.01 -21.83 13.16
CA GLY A 87 6.23 -21.33 14.53
C GLY A 87 4.94 -21.02 15.30
N ASP A 88 5.08 -20.94 16.62
CA ASP A 88 3.94 -20.82 17.56
C ASP A 88 3.49 -19.36 17.77
N THR A 89 4.38 -18.39 17.51
CA THR A 89 4.10 -16.97 17.74
C THR A 89 4.80 -16.14 16.67
N LEU A 90 4.01 -15.48 15.82
CA LEU A 90 4.53 -14.60 14.77
C LEU A 90 4.09 -13.17 15.02
N SER A 91 5.05 -12.25 14.92
CA SER A 91 4.76 -10.81 14.89
C SER A 91 4.61 -10.37 13.45
N ALA A 92 3.63 -9.51 13.21
CA ALA A 92 3.37 -8.92 11.91
C ALA A 92 3.25 -7.40 12.03
N THR A 93 3.58 -6.69 10.97
CA THR A 93 3.35 -5.26 10.86
C THR A 93 2.68 -4.96 9.53
N ILE A 94 1.90 -3.89 9.48
CA ILE A 94 1.21 -3.46 8.27
C ILE A 94 1.77 -2.08 7.93
N THR A 95 2.17 -1.91 6.68
CA THR A 95 2.75 -0.65 6.18
C THR A 95 2.03 -0.25 4.89
N GLY A 96 2.22 1.01 4.47
CA GLY A 96 1.60 1.58 3.27
C GLY A 96 0.47 2.56 3.57
N GLY A 97 0.13 3.40 2.59
CA GLY A 97 -0.77 4.55 2.80
C GLY A 97 -2.20 4.21 3.23
N LEU A 98 -2.67 2.99 2.96
CA LEU A 98 -4.02 2.55 3.37
C LEU A 98 -4.17 2.42 4.89
N THR A 99 -3.08 2.25 5.65
CA THR A 99 -3.17 2.28 7.12
C THR A 99 -3.62 3.65 7.65
N GLY A 100 -3.40 4.71 6.87
CA GLY A 100 -3.90 6.06 7.15
C GLY A 100 -5.42 6.20 7.08
N LEU A 101 -6.14 5.20 6.55
CA LEU A 101 -7.60 5.17 6.65
C LEU A 101 -8.09 4.94 8.09
N GLY A 102 -7.22 4.44 8.98
CA GLY A 102 -7.52 4.23 10.40
C GLY A 102 -8.53 3.12 10.66
N GLU A 103 -9.34 3.31 11.71
CA GLU A 103 -10.30 2.33 12.22
C GLU A 103 -11.24 1.71 11.18
N PRO A 104 -11.75 2.44 10.16
CA PRO A 104 -12.51 1.85 9.06
C PRO A 104 -11.85 0.60 8.46
N LEU A 105 -10.53 0.61 8.25
CA LEU A 105 -9.79 -0.56 7.74
C LEU A 105 -9.23 -1.44 8.86
N LEU A 106 -8.70 -0.83 9.92
CA LEU A 106 -7.95 -1.55 10.96
C LEU A 106 -8.86 -2.37 11.90
N ALA A 107 -10.09 -1.93 12.16
CA ALA A 107 -11.05 -2.69 12.96
C ALA A 107 -11.49 -4.01 12.29
N PRO A 108 -12.00 -4.03 11.04
CA PRO A 108 -12.36 -5.29 10.39
C PRO A 108 -11.15 -6.19 10.15
N LEU A 109 -9.95 -5.63 9.97
CA LEU A 109 -8.72 -6.42 9.83
C LEU A 109 -8.37 -7.15 11.13
N ARG A 110 -8.40 -6.45 12.28
CA ARG A 110 -8.19 -7.09 13.60
C ARG A 110 -9.22 -8.19 13.83
N SER A 111 -10.50 -7.90 13.58
CA SER A 111 -11.56 -8.90 13.72
C SER A 111 -11.34 -10.14 12.84
N ALA A 112 -10.84 -9.97 11.61
CA ALA A 112 -10.54 -11.09 10.71
C ALA A 112 -9.33 -11.92 11.18
N LEU A 113 -8.33 -11.27 11.80
CA LEU A 113 -7.16 -11.94 12.38
C LEU A 113 -7.50 -12.67 13.68
N ASP A 114 -8.30 -12.08 14.55
CA ASP A 114 -8.70 -12.66 15.84
C ASP A 114 -9.56 -13.93 15.67
N GLY A 115 -10.27 -14.05 14.55
CA GLY A 115 -11.02 -15.26 14.19
C GLY A 115 -10.14 -16.44 13.73
N SER A 116 -8.82 -16.26 13.60
CA SER A 116 -7.90 -17.30 13.11
C SER A 116 -7.35 -18.18 14.25
N PRO A 117 -7.19 -19.50 14.03
CA PRO A 117 -6.59 -20.41 15.01
C PRO A 117 -5.10 -20.17 15.25
N ARG A 118 -4.43 -19.38 14.40
CA ARG A 118 -3.04 -18.96 14.59
C ARG A 118 -2.98 -17.45 14.82
N PRO A 119 -2.80 -16.98 16.07
CA PRO A 119 -2.79 -15.57 16.36
C PRO A 119 -1.56 -14.90 15.74
N LEU A 120 -1.77 -13.74 15.12
CA LEU A 120 -0.72 -12.84 14.66
C LEU A 120 -0.64 -11.63 15.57
N HIS A 121 0.53 -11.37 16.12
CA HIS A 121 0.75 -10.19 16.96
C HIS A 121 1.08 -9.00 16.08
N LEU A 122 0.07 -8.16 15.81
CA LEU A 122 0.28 -6.89 15.14
C LEU A 122 1.14 -5.96 16.00
N ARG A 123 2.20 -5.41 15.40
CA ARG A 123 3.09 -4.42 16.02
C ARG A 123 3.27 -3.22 15.11
N ALA A 124 3.53 -2.07 15.73
CA ALA A 124 3.95 -0.88 14.99
C ALA A 124 5.26 -1.17 14.24
N PRO A 125 5.45 -0.57 13.05
CA PRO A 125 6.71 -0.69 12.33
C PRO A 125 7.84 -0.06 13.15
N LEU A 126 9.03 -0.68 13.13
CA LEU A 126 10.22 -0.18 13.84
C LEU A 126 10.86 1.05 13.18
N GLY A 127 10.43 1.39 11.97
CA GLY A 127 10.96 2.49 11.18
C GLY A 127 10.28 2.54 9.82
N VAL A 128 10.78 3.41 8.94
CA VAL A 128 10.31 3.53 7.56
C VAL A 128 11.14 2.62 6.63
N PRO A 129 10.70 2.38 5.37
CA PRO A 129 11.46 1.56 4.43
C PRO A 129 12.91 2.01 4.23
N LEU A 130 13.17 3.32 4.33
CA LEU A 130 14.52 3.88 4.21
C LEU A 130 15.45 3.47 5.36
N ASP A 131 14.92 3.30 6.58
CA ASP A 131 15.69 2.81 7.73
C ASP A 131 16.14 1.36 7.50
N GLY A 132 15.23 0.54 6.95
CA GLY A 132 15.54 -0.83 6.54
C GLY A 132 16.62 -0.87 5.45
N ALA A 133 16.51 -0.01 4.43
CA ALA A 133 17.51 0.09 3.38
C ALA A 133 18.90 0.50 3.94
N ARG A 134 18.93 1.45 4.87
CA ARG A 134 20.15 1.83 5.58
C ARG A 134 20.74 0.66 6.36
N LEU A 135 19.92 -0.08 7.13
CA LEU A 135 20.37 -1.24 7.89
C LEU A 135 20.98 -2.28 6.95
N LEU A 136 20.29 -2.62 5.85
CA LEU A 136 20.81 -3.52 4.83
C LEU A 136 22.11 -3.01 4.21
N SER A 137 22.28 -1.70 4.02
CA SER A 137 23.53 -1.15 3.48
C SER A 137 24.73 -1.31 4.44
N LEU A 138 24.48 -1.34 5.75
CA LEU A 138 25.53 -1.28 6.79
C LEU A 138 25.84 -2.64 7.43
N ASP A 139 24.85 -3.54 7.52
CA ASP A 139 25.00 -4.85 8.18
C ASP A 139 24.92 -6.00 7.18
N ALA A 140 26.05 -6.69 6.98
CA ALA A 140 26.14 -7.85 6.09
C ALA A 140 25.73 -9.19 6.75
N ARG A 141 25.27 -9.17 8.00
CA ARG A 141 24.81 -10.37 8.72
C ARG A 141 23.31 -10.59 8.60
N THR A 142 22.61 -9.72 7.87
CA THR A 142 21.16 -9.82 7.71
C THR A 142 20.80 -11.04 6.84
N PRO A 143 19.63 -11.67 7.06
CA PRO A 143 19.19 -12.79 6.22
C PRO A 143 19.03 -12.42 4.73
N LEU A 144 18.97 -11.12 4.42
CA LEU A 144 18.81 -10.59 3.08
C LEU A 144 20.14 -10.30 2.37
N GLU A 145 21.29 -10.49 3.03
CA GLU A 145 22.61 -10.20 2.45
C GLU A 145 22.84 -10.79 1.04
N PRO A 146 22.42 -12.04 0.73
CA PRO A 146 22.57 -12.59 -0.63
C PRO A 146 21.84 -11.79 -1.73
N HIS A 147 20.92 -10.90 -1.34
CA HIS A 147 20.12 -10.06 -2.23
C HIS A 147 20.54 -8.58 -2.20
N VAL A 148 21.55 -8.20 -1.41
CA VAL A 148 22.00 -6.81 -1.27
C VAL A 148 23.17 -6.54 -2.22
N VAL A 149 22.97 -5.63 -3.17
CA VAL A 149 24.04 -5.12 -4.04
C VAL A 149 24.47 -3.74 -3.55
N ARG A 150 25.76 -3.59 -3.20
CA ARG A 150 26.32 -2.31 -2.74
C ARG A 150 27.23 -1.72 -3.82
N VAL A 151 26.81 -0.59 -4.40
CA VAL A 151 27.60 0.16 -5.38
C VAL A 151 28.33 1.29 -4.68
N ARG A 152 29.66 1.26 -4.69
CA ARG A 152 30.48 2.40 -4.25
C ARG A 152 30.74 3.29 -5.46
N ARG A 153 30.46 4.59 -5.35
CA ARG A 153 31.01 5.54 -6.32
C ARG A 153 32.53 5.57 -6.14
N PRO A 154 33.32 5.48 -7.22
CA PRO A 154 34.74 5.75 -7.12
C PRO A 154 34.92 7.19 -6.63
N THR A 155 35.74 7.37 -5.60
CA THR A 155 36.23 8.69 -5.22
C THR A 155 36.95 9.28 -6.44
N PRO A 156 36.66 10.53 -6.85
CA PRO A 156 37.40 11.14 -7.94
C PRO A 156 38.89 11.15 -7.57
N SER A 157 39.72 10.54 -8.41
CA SER A 157 41.17 10.59 -8.23
C SER A 157 41.61 12.07 -8.26
N PRO A 158 42.53 12.49 -7.38
CA PRO A 158 43.06 13.85 -7.42
C PRO A 158 43.67 14.09 -8.81
N THR A 159 43.26 15.18 -9.46
CA THR A 159 43.84 15.60 -10.73
C THR A 159 45.31 15.97 -10.46
N PRO A 160 46.29 15.35 -11.15
CA PRO A 160 47.68 15.71 -10.96
C PRO A 160 47.90 17.19 -11.31
N PRO A 161 48.75 17.91 -10.56
CA PRO A 161 49.02 19.32 -10.82
C PRO A 161 49.58 19.50 -12.24
N VAL A 162 48.99 20.40 -13.01
CA VAL A 162 49.52 20.81 -14.31
C VAL A 162 50.82 21.59 -14.06
N ILE A 163 51.96 21.02 -14.42
CA ILE A 163 53.25 21.72 -14.36
C ILE A 163 53.31 22.65 -15.59
N PRO A 164 53.40 23.98 -15.41
CA PRO A 164 53.56 24.89 -16.54
C PRO A 164 54.92 24.67 -17.22
N PRO A 165 55.01 24.86 -18.55
CA PRO A 165 56.25 24.67 -19.28
C PRO A 165 57.32 25.64 -18.77
N ALA A 166 58.55 25.13 -18.62
CA ALA A 166 59.70 25.94 -18.21
C ALA A 166 59.96 27.04 -19.26
N VAL A 167 59.96 28.29 -18.81
CA VAL A 167 60.34 29.44 -19.63
C VAL A 167 61.85 29.38 -19.86
N ALA A 168 62.25 29.39 -21.12
CA ALA A 168 63.64 29.39 -21.59
C ALA A 168 64.30 30.77 -21.46
#